data_AF-A0A9P9TU79-F1
#
_entry.id   AF-A0A9P9TU79-F1
#
_cell.length_a   1.000
_cell.length_b   1.000
_cell.length_c   1.000
_cell.angle_alpha   90.00
_cell.angle_beta   90.00
_cell.angle_gamma   90.00
#
_symmetry.space_group_name_H-M   'P 1'
#
loop_
_entity.id
_entity.type
_entity.pdbx_description
1 polymer ?
#
loop_
_entity_poly.entity_id
_entity_poly.type
_entity_poly.pdbx_seq_one_letter_code
_entity_poly.pdbx_strand_id
1 'polypeptide(L)'
;MPSGIAKLHLPTHTISKPKLLSKPTPERSPDTLELYTTLVCTSAMQNPEYRRRAFERAAAGVIPKEESPDDNLAEEDDGNKPLNGGDVKICKGCMTRERKRAARKKVRKVEEEESWHKNEAKRVIVFNTHEVKDWHTSTSHPTSESTGDRPEPFVPEGAMQIDAPMRIACYCRHQDEKLGFQVIFTIKDYQDRLIAQEITTSIMITDDHKTHNMPA
;
A
#
# COMPACT_ATOMS: atom_id res chain seq x y z
N MET A 1 9.00 6.76 20.03
CA MET A 1 9.70 5.94 19.01
C MET A 1 10.78 5.11 19.72
N PRO A 2 11.08 3.86 19.31
CA PRO A 2 12.21 3.12 19.84
C PRO A 2 13.51 3.93 19.69
N SER A 3 14.38 3.90 20.70
CA SER A 3 15.64 4.65 20.69
C SER A 3 16.54 4.24 19.52
N GLY A 4 17.10 5.21 18.80
CA GLY A 4 18.04 4.97 17.70
C GLY A 4 17.42 4.82 16.32
N ILE A 5 16.08 4.74 16.21
CA ILE A 5 15.39 4.77 14.91
C ILE A 5 15.39 6.21 14.36
N ALA A 6 15.84 6.34 13.11
CA ALA A 6 15.88 7.61 12.38
C ALA A 6 15.11 7.56 11.06
N LYS A 7 14.94 6.37 10.47
CA LYS A 7 14.38 6.20 9.13
C LYS A 7 13.23 5.21 9.06
N LEU A 8 12.43 5.36 8.00
CA LEU A 8 11.47 4.37 7.52
C LEU A 8 11.80 4.05 6.06
N HIS A 9 11.94 2.78 5.75
CA HIS A 9 12.09 2.26 4.41
C HIS A 9 10.72 1.79 3.89
N LEU A 10 10.30 2.33 2.74
CA LEU A 10 9.07 1.93 2.05
C LEU A 10 9.38 0.77 1.09
N PRO A 11 8.42 -0.13 0.81
CA PRO A 11 8.69 -1.25 -0.09
C PRO A 11 9.09 -0.76 -1.48
N THR A 12 10.29 -1.12 -1.95
CA THR A 12 10.86 -0.70 -3.25
C THR A 12 9.87 -0.78 -4.42
N HIS A 13 9.11 -1.89 -4.49
CA HIS A 13 8.16 -2.13 -5.57
C HIS A 13 6.97 -1.15 -5.58
N THR A 14 6.69 -0.47 -4.48
CA THR A 14 5.57 0.50 -4.37
C THR A 14 5.97 1.91 -4.83
N ILE A 15 7.26 2.18 -5.06
CA ILE A 15 7.73 3.54 -5.40
C ILE A 15 7.38 3.89 -6.86
N SER A 16 6.72 5.03 -7.05
CA SER A 16 6.10 5.45 -8.31
C SER A 16 7.06 5.91 -9.41
N LYS A 17 8.28 6.32 -9.05
CA LYS A 17 9.24 6.92 -9.97
C LYS A 17 10.65 6.40 -9.66
N PRO A 18 11.42 5.96 -10.67
CA PRO A 18 12.77 5.45 -10.43
C PRO A 18 13.73 6.46 -9.79
N LYS A 19 13.54 7.76 -10.01
CA LYS A 19 14.33 8.83 -9.36
C LYS A 19 14.08 8.97 -7.85
N LEU A 20 13.05 8.33 -7.33
CA LEU A 20 12.71 8.32 -5.90
C LEU A 20 13.25 7.06 -5.20
N LEU A 21 13.77 6.09 -5.96
CA LEU A 21 14.44 4.92 -5.43
C LEU A 21 15.83 5.31 -4.93
N SER A 22 16.22 4.73 -3.81
CA SER A 22 17.55 4.82 -3.24
C SER A 22 18.54 4.05 -4.10
N LYS A 23 19.74 4.62 -4.30
CA LYS A 23 20.84 4.00 -5.05
C LYS A 23 22.13 4.22 -4.24
N PRO A 24 22.79 3.16 -3.71
CA PRO A 24 22.44 1.74 -3.84
C PRO A 24 21.13 1.35 -3.11
N THR A 25 20.65 0.13 -3.36
CA THR A 25 19.50 -0.44 -2.63
C THR A 25 19.75 -0.36 -1.13
N PRO A 26 18.81 0.16 -0.32
CA PRO A 26 18.99 0.24 1.12
C PRO A 26 19.21 -1.14 1.74
N GLU A 27 20.27 -1.27 2.52
CA GLU A 27 20.44 -2.42 3.39
C GLU A 27 19.68 -2.20 4.69
N ARG A 28 19.18 -3.29 5.26
CA ARG A 28 18.50 -3.24 6.56
C ARG A 28 19.48 -2.84 7.65
N SER A 29 19.07 -1.91 8.49
CA SER A 29 19.95 -1.33 9.51
C SER A 29 19.20 -1.08 10.83
N PRO A 30 19.89 -1.11 11.98
CA PRO A 30 19.26 -0.87 13.28
C PRO A 30 18.60 0.51 13.45
N ASP A 31 18.95 1.51 12.62
CA ASP A 31 18.33 2.85 12.62
C ASP A 31 17.10 2.96 11.69
N THR A 32 16.73 1.89 10.99
CA THR A 32 15.66 1.89 9.98
C THR A 32 14.56 0.89 10.32
N LEU A 33 13.32 1.36 10.23
CA LEU A 33 12.14 0.50 10.24
C LEU A 33 11.68 0.19 8.82
N GLU A 34 11.10 -0.98 8.61
CA GLU A 34 10.59 -1.46 7.33
C GLU A 34 9.07 -1.35 7.30
N LEU A 35 8.53 -0.58 6.35
CA LEU A 35 7.09 -0.48 6.11
C LEU A 35 6.62 -1.58 5.18
N TYR A 36 5.48 -2.17 5.52
CA TYR A 36 4.70 -3.05 4.67
C TYR A 36 3.26 -2.56 4.62
N THR A 37 2.59 -2.81 3.49
CA THR A 37 1.20 -2.41 3.29
C THR A 37 0.38 -3.55 2.69
N THR A 38 -0.78 -3.81 3.27
CA THR A 38 -1.77 -4.75 2.72
C THR A 38 -3.09 -4.01 2.50
N LEU A 39 -3.65 -4.11 1.30
CA LEU A 39 -4.96 -3.54 0.97
C LEU A 39 -6.04 -4.60 1.22
N VAL A 40 -7.12 -4.24 1.91
CA VAL A 40 -8.24 -5.14 2.22
C VAL A 40 -9.58 -4.47 1.96
N CYS A 41 -10.60 -5.29 1.78
CA CYS A 41 -12.00 -4.89 1.64
C CYS A 41 -12.59 -4.48 3.01
N THR A 42 -13.13 -3.25 3.12
CA THR A 42 -13.74 -2.76 4.37
C THR A 42 -14.89 -3.65 4.80
N SER A 43 -15.71 -4.12 3.85
CA SER A 43 -16.82 -5.04 4.13
C SER A 43 -16.36 -6.32 4.80
N ALA A 44 -15.25 -6.91 4.33
CA ALA A 44 -14.66 -8.11 4.94
C ALA A 44 -14.14 -7.85 6.36
N MET A 45 -13.57 -6.66 6.60
CA MET A 45 -12.99 -6.30 7.90
C MET A 45 -14.03 -6.03 9.00
N GLN A 46 -15.32 -5.98 8.67
CA GLN A 46 -16.40 -5.94 9.66
C GLN A 46 -16.54 -7.27 10.40
N ASN A 47 -16.11 -8.39 9.79
CA ASN A 47 -16.05 -9.67 10.46
C ASN A 47 -14.77 -9.76 11.31
N PRO A 48 -14.88 -9.94 12.65
CA PRO A 48 -13.72 -10.00 13.54
C PRO A 48 -12.69 -11.08 13.19
N GLU A 49 -13.14 -12.25 12.72
CA GLU A 49 -12.24 -13.35 12.36
C GLU A 49 -11.48 -13.06 11.06
N TYR A 50 -12.15 -12.46 10.07
CA TYR A 50 -11.49 -12.04 8.83
C TYR A 50 -10.47 -10.94 9.10
N ARG A 51 -10.84 -9.97 9.95
CA ARG A 51 -9.93 -8.94 10.40
C ARG A 51 -8.71 -9.54 11.09
N ARG A 52 -8.90 -10.42 12.08
CA ARG A 52 -7.79 -11.10 12.79
C ARG A 52 -6.84 -11.82 11.82
N ARG A 53 -7.37 -12.67 10.93
CA ARG A 53 -6.58 -13.39 9.93
C ARG A 53 -5.83 -12.45 8.97
N ALA A 54 -6.43 -11.31 8.61
CA ALA A 54 -5.77 -10.33 7.75
C ALA A 54 -4.56 -9.66 8.44
N PHE A 55 -4.67 -9.32 9.73
CA PHE A 55 -3.54 -8.82 10.52
C PHE A 55 -2.44 -9.87 10.69
N GLU A 56 -2.80 -11.11 11.02
CA GLU A 56 -1.86 -12.24 11.15
C GLU A 56 -1.09 -12.47 9.84
N ARG A 57 -1.79 -12.46 8.69
CA ARG A 57 -1.19 -12.59 7.36
C ARG A 57 -0.27 -11.42 7.02
N ALA A 58 -0.70 -10.19 7.30
CA ALA A 58 0.13 -9.00 7.08
C ALA A 58 1.39 -9.01 7.96
N ALA A 59 1.30 -9.52 9.18
CA ALA A 59 2.42 -9.66 10.10
C ALA A 59 3.40 -10.76 9.67
N ALA A 60 2.90 -11.92 9.21
CA ALA A 60 3.73 -13.02 8.71
C ALA A 60 4.56 -12.60 7.48
N GLY A 61 4.07 -11.62 6.71
CA GLY A 61 4.70 -11.18 5.47
C GLY A 61 4.50 -12.18 4.33
N VAL A 62 4.92 -11.80 3.13
CA VAL A 62 4.97 -12.72 1.99
C VAL A 62 6.15 -13.66 2.22
N ILE A 63 5.95 -14.75 2.96
CA ILE A 63 6.83 -15.91 2.81
C ILE A 63 6.71 -16.29 1.34
N PRO A 64 7.80 -16.27 0.54
CA PRO A 64 7.76 -16.90 -0.76
C PRO A 64 7.51 -18.38 -0.50
N LYS A 65 6.26 -18.83 -0.62
CA LYS A 65 6.07 -20.18 -1.13
C LYS A 65 6.73 -20.12 -2.50
N GLU A 66 7.84 -20.83 -2.64
CA GLU A 66 8.38 -21.13 -3.96
C GLU A 66 7.20 -21.59 -4.80
N GLU A 67 6.87 -20.83 -5.85
CA GLU A 67 5.84 -21.21 -6.80
C GLU A 67 6.33 -22.50 -7.45
N SER A 68 5.90 -23.64 -6.91
CA SER A 68 6.05 -24.91 -7.58
C SER A 68 5.30 -24.81 -8.91
N PRO A 69 5.90 -25.19 -10.06
CA PRO A 69 5.30 -25.01 -11.39
C PRO A 69 3.97 -25.73 -11.63
N ASP A 70 3.44 -26.45 -10.64
CA ASP A 70 2.27 -27.32 -10.73
C ASP A 70 0.96 -26.67 -10.19
N ASP A 71 0.99 -25.39 -9.83
CA ASP A 71 -0.14 -24.66 -9.23
C ASP A 71 -1.23 -24.21 -10.22
N ASN A 72 -1.41 -24.94 -11.34
CA ASN A 72 -2.55 -24.71 -12.24
C ASN A 72 -3.84 -25.44 -11.79
N LEU A 73 -3.86 -26.05 -10.61
CA LEU A 73 -5.00 -26.79 -10.06
C LEU A 73 -5.27 -26.54 -8.57
N ALA A 74 -4.77 -25.44 -7.98
CA ALA A 74 -5.33 -24.98 -6.72
C ALA A 74 -6.64 -24.27 -7.02
N GLU A 75 -7.77 -24.93 -6.75
CA GLU A 75 -9.06 -24.25 -6.59
C GLU A 75 -8.81 -22.97 -5.81
N GLU A 76 -9.23 -21.81 -6.34
CA GLU A 76 -9.12 -20.54 -5.64
C GLU A 76 -9.68 -20.75 -4.22
N ASP A 77 -8.80 -20.87 -3.22
CA ASP A 77 -9.20 -21.02 -1.82
C ASP A 77 -10.14 -19.86 -1.53
N ASP A 78 -11.43 -20.15 -1.49
CA ASP A 78 -12.49 -19.15 -1.38
C ASP A 78 -12.27 -18.29 -0.12
N GLY A 79 -11.60 -18.87 0.89
CA GLY A 79 -11.18 -18.21 2.12
C GLY A 79 -10.11 -17.11 1.96
N ASN A 80 -9.47 -16.99 0.80
CA ASN A 80 -8.47 -15.98 0.44
C ASN A 80 -8.96 -14.93 -0.56
N LYS A 81 -10.23 -14.99 -0.98
CA LYS A 81 -10.81 -13.92 -1.78
C LYS A 81 -10.89 -12.61 -0.98
N PRO A 82 -10.76 -11.43 -1.62
CA PRO A 82 -10.79 -10.15 -0.91
C PRO A 82 -12.02 -9.95 -0.02
N LEU A 83 -13.20 -10.33 -0.52
CA LEU A 83 -14.47 -10.23 0.22
C LEU A 83 -14.56 -11.20 1.42
N ASN A 84 -13.72 -12.23 1.45
CA ASN A 84 -13.65 -13.22 2.53
C ASN A 84 -12.43 -13.00 3.46
N GLY A 85 -11.88 -11.78 3.47
CA GLY A 85 -10.77 -11.40 4.34
C GLY A 85 -9.38 -11.59 3.74
N GLY A 86 -9.29 -11.86 2.43
CA GLY A 86 -8.03 -11.85 1.69
C GLY A 86 -7.57 -10.46 1.27
N ASP A 87 -6.35 -10.41 0.74
CA ASP A 87 -5.77 -9.16 0.23
C ASP A 87 -6.41 -8.75 -1.11
N VAL A 88 -6.70 -7.47 -1.27
CA VAL A 88 -7.04 -6.89 -2.57
C VAL A 88 -5.79 -6.81 -3.44
N LYS A 89 -5.78 -7.52 -4.56
CA LYS A 89 -4.76 -7.39 -5.62
C LYS A 89 -5.24 -6.48 -6.74
N ILE A 90 -4.30 -5.88 -7.47
CA ILE A 90 -4.64 -5.04 -8.63
C ILE A 90 -5.24 -5.92 -9.74
N CYS A 91 -6.43 -5.57 -10.23
CA CYS A 91 -7.08 -6.36 -11.27
C CYS A 91 -6.42 -6.14 -12.65
N LYS A 92 -6.63 -7.07 -13.58
CA LYS A 92 -6.08 -7.02 -14.96
C LYS A 92 -6.38 -5.70 -15.69
N GLY A 93 -7.59 -5.16 -15.50
CA GLY A 93 -7.99 -3.87 -16.07
C GLY A 93 -7.20 -2.71 -15.49
N CYS A 94 -7.05 -2.65 -14.17
CA CYS A 94 -6.26 -1.63 -13.47
C CYS A 94 -4.78 -1.69 -13.84
N MET A 95 -4.19 -2.90 -13.93
CA MET A 95 -2.81 -3.09 -14.41
C MET A 95 -2.62 -2.50 -15.80
N THR A 96 -3.51 -2.84 -16.74
CA THR A 96 -3.46 -2.29 -18.10
C THR A 96 -3.54 -0.76 -18.10
N ARG A 97 -4.38 -0.15 -17.24
CA ARG A 97 -4.44 1.31 -17.11
C ARG A 97 -3.14 1.89 -16.56
N GLU A 98 -2.53 1.25 -15.57
CA GLU A 98 -1.25 1.69 -15.01
C GLU A 98 -0.10 1.57 -16.01
N ARG A 99 -0.04 0.49 -16.80
CA ARG A 99 0.91 0.33 -17.91
C ARG A 99 0.77 1.47 -18.93
N LYS A 100 -0.47 1.77 -19.36
CA LYS A 100 -0.75 2.90 -20.26
C LYS A 100 -0.36 4.25 -19.65
N ARG A 101 -0.53 4.43 -18.34
CA ARG A 101 -0.12 5.65 -17.62
C ARG A 101 1.40 5.78 -17.55
N ALA A 102 2.12 4.68 -17.35
CA ALA A 102 3.58 4.64 -17.31
C ALA A 102 4.20 4.89 -18.70
N ALA A 103 3.64 4.28 -19.75
CA ALA A 103 4.15 4.39 -21.13
C ALA A 103 4.14 5.82 -21.70
N ARG A 104 3.34 6.74 -21.13
CA ARG A 104 3.30 8.15 -21.53
C ARG A 104 4.52 8.95 -21.06
N LYS A 105 5.38 8.40 -20.20
CA LYS A 105 6.56 9.11 -19.65
C LYS A 105 7.77 8.97 -20.59
N LYS A 106 8.41 10.10 -20.89
CA LYS A 106 9.40 10.30 -21.98
C LYS A 106 10.76 9.60 -21.79
N VAL A 107 11.08 9.05 -20.62
CA VAL A 107 12.37 8.40 -20.33
C VAL A 107 12.12 7.02 -19.76
N ARG A 108 12.67 5.98 -20.40
CA ARG A 108 12.63 4.58 -19.93
C ARG A 108 14.04 3.99 -20.04
N LYS A 109 14.62 3.55 -18.92
CA LYS A 109 15.74 2.61 -18.93
C LYS A 109 15.16 1.19 -18.93
N VAL A 110 15.76 0.27 -19.69
CA VAL A 110 15.26 -1.11 -19.87
C VAL A 110 15.14 -1.86 -18.54
N GLU A 111 16.14 -1.75 -17.66
CA GLU A 111 16.12 -2.37 -16.33
C GLU A 111 14.97 -1.86 -15.43
N GLU A 112 14.62 -0.57 -15.54
CA GLU A 112 13.52 0.03 -14.78
C GLU A 112 12.16 -0.47 -15.30
N GLU A 113 12.06 -0.77 -16.59
CA GLU A 113 10.89 -1.36 -17.22
C GLU A 113 10.68 -2.82 -16.79
N GLU A 114 11.73 -3.64 -16.81
CA GLU A 114 11.66 -5.05 -16.37
C GLU A 114 11.24 -5.18 -14.89
N SER A 115 11.83 -4.37 -14.00
CA SER A 115 11.44 -4.34 -12.57
C SER A 115 10.00 -3.86 -12.36
N TRP A 116 9.52 -2.95 -13.21
CA TRP A 116 8.13 -2.50 -13.19
C TRP A 116 7.18 -3.63 -13.56
N HIS A 117 7.46 -4.35 -14.64
CA HIS A 117 6.66 -5.48 -15.11
C HIS A 117 6.64 -6.64 -14.11
N LYS A 118 7.79 -6.99 -13.53
CA LYS A 118 7.91 -8.10 -12.56
C LYS A 118 7.04 -7.89 -11.32
N ASN A 119 6.84 -6.64 -10.91
CA ASN A 119 6.11 -6.31 -9.68
C ASN A 119 4.75 -5.66 -9.93
N GLU A 120 4.26 -5.61 -11.18
CA GLU A 120 3.01 -4.93 -11.51
C GLU A 120 1.81 -5.47 -10.71
N ALA A 121 1.74 -6.79 -10.51
CA ALA A 121 0.70 -7.46 -9.72
C ALA A 121 0.75 -7.13 -8.20
N LYS A 122 1.90 -6.66 -7.69
CA LYS A 122 2.08 -6.27 -6.28
C LYS A 122 1.77 -4.78 -6.05
N ARG A 123 1.74 -3.97 -7.12
CA ARG A 123 1.59 -2.49 -7.09
C ARG A 123 0.14 -2.02 -6.97
N VAL A 124 -0.63 -2.60 -6.06
CA VAL A 124 -1.99 -2.09 -5.78
C VAL A 124 -1.95 -0.78 -4.99
N ILE A 125 -0.93 -0.62 -4.13
CA ILE A 125 -0.57 0.62 -3.45
C ILE A 125 0.71 1.17 -4.06
N VAL A 126 0.75 2.47 -4.30
CA VAL A 126 1.90 3.17 -4.90
C VAL A 126 2.20 4.44 -4.12
N PHE A 127 3.46 4.64 -3.73
CA PHE A 127 3.92 5.84 -3.05
C PHE A 127 4.65 6.79 -4.01
N ASN A 128 4.37 8.09 -3.90
CA ASN A 128 5.06 9.17 -4.60
C ASN A 128 5.90 9.99 -3.60
N THR A 129 6.83 9.30 -2.96
CA THR A 129 7.86 9.85 -2.08
C THR A 129 9.15 9.06 -2.25
N HIS A 130 10.24 9.53 -1.63
CA HIS A 130 11.51 8.82 -1.59
C HIS A 130 11.36 7.48 -0.85
N GLU A 131 12.07 6.47 -1.34
CA GLU A 131 12.06 5.10 -0.80
C GLU A 131 12.45 5.05 0.69
N VAL A 132 13.40 5.89 1.10
CA VAL A 132 13.79 6.06 2.49
C VAL A 132 13.36 7.45 2.96
N LYS A 133 12.71 7.50 4.11
CA LYS A 133 12.19 8.73 4.73
C LYS A 133 12.74 8.88 6.14
N ASP A 134 13.23 10.07 6.45
CA ASP A 134 13.57 10.43 7.83
C ASP A 134 12.29 10.75 8.62
N TRP A 135 12.25 10.28 9.85
CA TRP A 135 11.21 10.68 10.79
C TRP A 135 11.44 12.12 11.24
N HIS A 136 10.35 12.89 11.33
CA HIS A 136 10.40 14.25 11.87
C HIS A 136 9.42 14.40 13.03
N THR A 137 9.62 15.42 13.86
CA THR A 137 8.62 15.79 14.87
C THR A 137 7.31 16.12 14.18
N SER A 138 6.21 15.67 14.75
CA SER A 138 4.89 16.05 14.23
C SER A 138 4.72 17.56 14.39
N THR A 139 4.61 18.27 13.27
CA THR A 139 4.21 19.67 13.27
C THR A 139 2.70 19.69 13.37
N SER A 140 2.15 20.37 14.38
CA SER A 140 0.73 20.51 14.67
C SER A 140 -0.07 21.32 13.62
N HIS A 141 0.27 21.19 12.33
CA HIS A 141 -0.32 21.95 11.24
C HIS A 141 -0.88 21.02 10.17
N PRO A 142 -2.20 21.06 9.90
CA PRO A 142 -2.76 20.41 8.73
C PRO A 142 -2.46 21.25 7.48
N THR A 143 -1.53 20.81 6.64
CA THR A 143 -1.48 21.29 5.25
C THR A 143 -2.47 20.48 4.41
N SER A 144 -3.76 20.71 4.61
CA SER A 144 -4.81 20.25 3.71
C SER A 144 -6.11 21.00 3.99
N GLU A 145 -6.42 22.00 3.18
CA GLU A 145 -7.76 22.62 3.08
C GLU A 145 -8.85 21.62 2.63
N SER A 146 -8.49 20.35 2.36
CA SER A 146 -9.37 19.31 1.81
C SER A 146 -10.08 18.45 2.85
N THR A 147 -9.78 18.58 4.14
CA THR A 147 -10.40 17.78 5.20
C THR A 147 -11.29 18.67 6.05
N GLY A 148 -12.55 18.84 5.65
CA GLY A 148 -13.55 19.52 6.47
C GLY A 148 -13.72 18.86 7.84
N ASP A 149 -14.13 19.66 8.83
CA ASP A 149 -14.69 19.42 10.18
C ASP A 149 -14.37 18.08 10.91
N ARG A 150 -13.24 17.45 10.61
CA ARG A 150 -12.79 16.23 11.29
C ARG A 150 -12.01 16.66 12.53
N PRO A 151 -12.33 16.14 13.73
CA PRO A 151 -11.58 16.47 14.93
C PRO A 151 -10.10 16.13 14.71
N GLU A 152 -9.24 17.10 14.99
CA GLU A 152 -7.78 16.95 14.91
C GLU A 152 -7.34 15.74 15.75
N PRO A 153 -6.53 14.83 15.19
CA PRO A 153 -6.04 13.69 15.96
C PRO A 153 -5.17 14.21 17.12
N PHE A 154 -5.41 13.69 18.32
CA PHE A 154 -4.52 13.94 19.45
C PHE A 154 -3.14 13.35 19.12
N VAL A 155 -2.14 14.23 19.04
CA VAL A 155 -0.73 13.85 18.84
C VAL A 155 -0.02 13.95 20.19
N PRO A 156 0.39 12.82 20.79
CA PRO A 156 1.13 12.84 22.05
C PRO A 156 2.44 13.60 21.93
N GLU A 157 2.90 14.20 23.03
CA GLU A 157 4.22 14.80 23.10
C GLU A 157 5.31 13.76 22.76
N GLY A 158 6.28 14.15 21.94
CA GLY A 158 7.32 13.24 21.44
C GLY A 158 6.90 12.30 20.31
N ALA A 159 5.68 12.45 19.76
CA ALA A 159 5.29 11.75 18.54
C ALA A 159 6.12 12.19 17.33
N MET A 160 6.42 11.21 16.48
CA MET A 160 7.16 11.40 15.24
C MET A 160 6.30 11.01 14.05
N GLN A 161 6.54 11.64 12.92
CA GLN A 161 5.70 11.58 11.74
C GLN A 161 6.52 11.37 10.47
N ILE A 162 5.89 10.74 9.50
CA ILE A 162 6.33 10.64 8.11
C ILE A 162 5.14 10.91 7.20
N ASP A 163 5.31 11.87 6.30
CA ASP A 163 4.35 12.10 5.22
C ASP A 163 4.75 11.34 3.94
N ALA A 164 3.84 10.51 3.45
CA ALA A 164 4.04 9.69 2.26
C ALA A 164 2.79 9.74 1.34
N PRO A 165 2.80 10.57 0.28
CA PRO A 165 1.72 10.60 -0.71
C PRO A 165 1.51 9.20 -1.31
N MET A 166 0.31 8.66 -1.11
CA MET A 166 -0.06 7.30 -1.46
C MET A 166 -1.22 7.31 -2.47
N ARG A 167 -1.22 6.34 -3.38
CA ARG A 167 -2.31 6.09 -4.33
C ARG A 167 -2.66 4.61 -4.36
N ILE A 168 -3.96 4.32 -4.29
CA ILE A 168 -4.50 2.98 -4.55
C ILE A 168 -4.85 2.89 -6.04
N ALA A 169 -4.32 1.90 -6.75
CA ALA A 169 -4.47 1.76 -8.20
C ALA A 169 -5.77 1.05 -8.61
N CYS A 170 -6.40 0.33 -7.68
CA CYS A 170 -7.64 -0.40 -7.91
C CYS A 170 -8.86 0.38 -7.42
N TYR A 171 -10.05 0.03 -7.92
CA TYR A 171 -11.31 0.69 -7.58
C TYR A 171 -12.23 -0.29 -6.88
N CYS A 172 -13.04 0.18 -5.93
CA CYS A 172 -13.92 -0.66 -5.12
C CYS A 172 -14.90 -1.47 -5.99
N ARG A 173 -15.44 -0.87 -7.05
CA ARG A 173 -16.33 -1.53 -8.02
C ARG A 173 -15.71 -2.76 -8.70
N HIS A 174 -14.39 -2.80 -8.92
CA HIS A 174 -13.74 -3.95 -9.56
C HIS A 174 -13.50 -5.13 -8.59
N GLN A 175 -13.79 -4.94 -7.32
CA GLN A 175 -13.65 -5.94 -6.25
C GLN A 175 -15.01 -6.24 -5.60
N ASP A 176 -16.11 -5.76 -6.20
CA ASP A 176 -17.47 -5.79 -5.65
C ASP A 176 -17.57 -5.25 -4.20
N GLU A 177 -16.66 -4.34 -3.85
CA GLU A 177 -16.57 -3.72 -2.53
C GLU A 177 -17.43 -2.44 -2.50
N LYS A 178 -18.30 -2.35 -1.49
CA LYS A 178 -19.33 -1.30 -1.36
C LYS A 178 -19.01 -0.28 -0.27
N LEU A 179 -18.27 -0.68 0.75
CA LEU A 179 -17.92 0.11 1.92
C LEU A 179 -16.54 0.74 1.81
N GLY A 180 -15.72 0.33 0.86
CA GLY A 180 -14.43 0.93 0.52
C GLY A 180 -13.24 0.03 0.82
N PHE A 181 -12.03 0.54 0.67
CA PHE A 181 -10.82 -0.18 1.05
C PHE A 181 -10.26 0.32 2.38
N GLN A 182 -9.54 -0.56 3.07
CA GLN A 182 -8.67 -0.18 4.17
C GLN A 182 -7.24 -0.65 3.90
N VAL A 183 -6.27 0.08 4.42
CA VAL A 183 -4.86 -0.27 4.33
C VAL A 183 -4.36 -0.68 5.70
N ILE A 184 -3.86 -1.91 5.82
CA ILE A 184 -3.10 -2.35 6.99
C ILE A 184 -1.66 -1.92 6.77
N PHE A 185 -1.18 -1.03 7.62
CA PHE A 185 0.25 -0.71 7.74
C PHE A 185 0.87 -1.68 8.73
N THR A 186 1.98 -2.28 8.35
CA THR A 186 2.77 -3.17 9.20
C THR A 186 4.19 -2.65 9.23
N ILE A 187 4.71 -2.35 10.42
CA ILE A 187 6.07 -1.85 10.61
C ILE A 187 6.87 -2.94 11.31
N LYS A 188 8.03 -3.28 10.73
CA LYS A 188 8.99 -4.23 11.29
C LYS A 188 10.33 -3.54 11.51
N ASP A 189 11.15 -4.11 12.39
CA ASP A 189 12.55 -3.71 12.47
C ASP A 189 13.42 -4.45 11.45
N TYR A 190 14.72 -4.14 11.45
CA TYR A 190 15.73 -4.77 10.59
C TYR A 190 15.86 -6.29 10.74
N GLN A 191 15.33 -6.87 11.82
CA GLN A 191 15.33 -8.31 12.12
C GLN A 191 13.98 -8.99 11.83
N ASP A 192 13.10 -8.33 11.07
CA ASP A 192 11.72 -8.78 10.78
C ASP A 192 10.81 -8.91 12.01
N ARG A 193 11.19 -8.35 13.16
CA ARG A 193 10.32 -8.36 14.34
C ARG A 193 9.23 -7.33 14.16
N LEU A 194 7.99 -7.73 14.44
CA LEU A 194 6.84 -6.85 14.35
C LEU A 194 6.92 -5.75 15.41
N ILE A 195 6.89 -4.50 14.99
CA ILE A 195 6.91 -3.32 15.88
C ILE A 195 5.49 -2.76 16.06
N ALA A 196 4.74 -2.63 14.98
CA ALA A 196 3.38 -2.10 15.01
C ALA A 196 2.56 -2.57 13.81
N GLN A 197 1.25 -2.68 14.00
CA GLN A 197 0.28 -2.73 12.91
C GLN A 197 -0.87 -1.79 13.21
N GLU A 198 -1.39 -1.16 12.16
CA GLU A 198 -2.62 -0.38 12.26
C GLU A 198 -3.36 -0.40 10.93
N ILE A 199 -4.67 -0.16 10.95
CA ILE A 199 -5.51 -0.15 9.75
C ILE A 199 -6.21 1.19 9.60
N THR A 200 -6.24 1.72 8.39
CA THR A 200 -6.91 2.99 8.11
C THR A 200 -8.42 2.89 8.35
N THR A 201 -9.06 4.05 8.49
CA THR A 201 -10.49 4.17 8.20
C THR A 201 -10.77 3.77 6.75
N SER A 202 -12.04 3.51 6.42
CA SER A 202 -12.41 3.21 5.04
C SER A 202 -12.09 4.35 4.08
N ILE A 203 -11.60 3.98 2.90
CA ILE A 203 -11.24 4.85 1.78
C ILE A 203 -12.04 4.39 0.56
N MET A 204 -12.99 5.21 0.13
CA MET A 204 -13.78 4.95 -1.09
C MET A 204 -13.02 5.40 -2.33
N ILE A 205 -12.64 4.45 -3.19
CA ILE A 205 -12.06 4.75 -4.50
C ILE A 205 -13.04 4.31 -5.59
N THR A 206 -13.70 5.29 -6.19
CA THR A 206 -14.66 5.11 -7.29
C THR A 206 -14.06 5.53 -8.62
N ASP A 207 -14.53 4.93 -9.72
CA ASP A 207 -14.19 5.40 -11.07
C ASP A 207 -15.03 6.64 -11.38
N ASP A 208 -14.40 7.79 -11.57
CA ASP A 208 -15.07 8.98 -12.09
C ASP A 208 -15.30 8.79 -13.58
N HIS A 209 -16.39 8.11 -13.93
CA HIS A 209 -16.96 8.26 -15.25
C HIS A 209 -17.56 9.66 -15.30
N LYS A 210 -16.79 10.63 -15.80
CA LYS A 210 -17.30 11.91 -16.25
C LYS A 210 -18.61 11.65 -16.99
N THR A 211 -19.72 12.04 -16.38
CA THR A 211 -21.04 11.98 -16.99
C THR A 211 -20.96 12.72 -18.32
N HIS A 212 -21.06 11.98 -19.42
CA HIS A 212 -21.19 12.58 -20.74
C HIS A 212 -22.36 13.56 -20.71
N ASN A 213 -22.12 14.77 -21.20
CA ASN A 213 -23.04 15.91 -21.32
C ASN A 213 -24.51 15.52 -21.26
N MET A 214 -25.25 16.12 -20.31
CA MET A 214 -26.69 16.27 -20.49
C MET A 214 -26.92 17.00 -21.83
N PRO A 215 -27.72 16.44 -22.77
CA PRO A 215 -28.13 17.20 -23.93
C PRO A 215 -28.98 18.39 -23.49
N ALA A 216 -28.78 19.51 -24.18
CA ALA A 216 -29.40 20.82 -23.92
C ALA A 216 -30.93 20.77 -23.89
#